data_AF-A0A9Q9HP71-F1
#
_entry.id   AF-A0A9Q9HP71-F1
#
_cell.length_a   1.000
_cell.length_b   1.000
_cell.length_c   1.000
_cell.angle_alpha   90.00
_cell.angle_beta   90.00
_cell.angle_gamma   90.00
#
_symmetry.space_group_name_H-M   'P 1'
#
loop_
_entity.id
_entity.type
_entity.pdbx_description
1 polymer ?
#
loop_
_entity_poly.entity_id
_entity_poly.type
_entity_poly.pdbx_seq_one_letter_code
_entity_poly.pdbx_strand_id
1 'polypeptide(L)'
;MEEPNQDRAHVYLIVSRNYLITCDICDTISDFDPVAEISVQKGHESALMSITPYRRIAVAFVEAGSEQVTRLKIDQAVQGRGGRLVLLGDAAEDELDGHSPRLRWPVLARPVSTRMIQAHLAHLAQQQCRTRNNRGVAGLR
;
A
#
# COMPACT_ATOMS: atom_id res chain seq x y z
N MET A 1 -13.29 -29.26 -4.06
CA MET A 1 -13.28 -27.98 -3.35
C MET A 1 -11.83 -27.56 -3.28
N GLU A 2 -11.39 -26.72 -4.22
CA GLU A 2 -10.05 -26.14 -4.15
C GLU A 2 -10.08 -25.06 -3.06
N GLU A 3 -9.41 -25.33 -1.94
CA GLU A 3 -9.09 -24.29 -0.97
C GLU A 3 -8.26 -23.23 -1.71
N PRO A 4 -8.68 -21.95 -1.77
CA PRO A 4 -7.88 -20.95 -2.43
C PRO A 4 -6.53 -20.90 -1.73
N ASN A 5 -5.47 -20.97 -2.52
CA ASN A 5 -4.08 -20.92 -2.09
C ASN A 5 -3.79 -19.54 -1.45
N GLN A 6 -4.27 -19.35 -0.21
CA GLN A 6 -4.19 -18.10 0.57
C GLN A 6 -2.74 -17.68 0.86
N ASP A 7 -1.76 -18.55 0.60
CA ASP A 7 -0.35 -18.28 0.79
C ASP A 7 0.27 -17.37 -0.29
N ARG A 8 -0.48 -17.02 -1.36
CA ARG A 8 0.02 -16.19 -2.48
C ARG A 8 -0.72 -14.89 -2.75
N ALA A 9 -1.87 -14.63 -2.13
CA ALA A 9 -2.63 -13.40 -2.38
C ALA A 9 -1.89 -12.19 -1.79
N HIS A 10 -1.71 -11.14 -2.60
CA HIS A 10 -1.19 -9.87 -2.10
C HIS A 10 -2.28 -9.15 -1.33
N VAL A 11 -1.98 -8.74 -0.09
CA VAL A 11 -2.88 -7.90 0.68
C VAL A 11 -2.60 -6.43 0.39
N TYR A 12 -3.64 -5.70 0.02
CA TYR A 12 -3.63 -4.25 -0.13
C TYR A 12 -4.50 -3.62 0.95
N LEU A 13 -3.97 -2.61 1.62
CA LEU A 13 -4.70 -1.87 2.65
C LEU A 13 -5.07 -0.49 2.11
N ILE A 14 -6.30 -0.08 2.33
CA ILE A 14 -6.79 1.26 1.99
C ILE A 14 -7.39 1.85 3.26
N VAL A 15 -6.82 2.96 3.75
CA VAL A 15 -7.29 3.69 4.92
C VAL A 15 -7.74 5.06 4.43
N SER A 16 -9.00 5.22 4.08
CA SER A 16 -9.52 6.47 3.54
C SER A 16 -11.00 6.65 3.87
N ARG A 17 -11.40 7.91 4.09
CA ARG A 17 -12.80 8.33 4.20
C ARG A 17 -13.37 8.72 2.84
N ASN A 18 -12.51 9.01 1.86
CA ASN A 18 -12.92 9.36 0.52
C ASN A 18 -13.37 8.11 -0.25
N TYR A 19 -14.68 7.95 -0.38
CA TYR A 19 -15.30 6.80 -1.04
C TYR A 19 -14.89 6.68 -2.52
N LEU A 20 -14.88 7.79 -3.27
CA LEU A 20 -14.59 7.76 -4.71
C LEU A 20 -13.14 7.33 -4.97
N ILE A 21 -12.18 7.93 -4.24
CA ILE A 21 -10.77 7.54 -4.35
C ILE A 21 -10.59 6.07 -3.92
N THR A 22 -11.30 5.63 -2.87
CA THR A 22 -11.26 4.23 -2.44
C THR A 22 -11.74 3.28 -3.53
N CYS A 23 -12.85 3.59 -4.21
CA CYS A 23 -13.35 2.81 -5.34
C CYS A 23 -12.33 2.77 -6.49
N ASP A 24 -11.79 3.92 -6.90
CA ASP A 24 -10.80 3.98 -7.97
C ASP A 24 -9.56 3.12 -7.66
N ILE A 25 -9.09 3.13 -6.40
CA ILE A 25 -7.96 2.30 -5.95
C ILE A 25 -8.35 0.83 -5.97
N CYS A 26 -9.52 0.46 -5.45
CA CYS A 26 -10.01 -0.92 -5.45
C CYS A 26 -10.10 -1.47 -6.88
N ASP A 27 -10.77 -0.76 -7.78
CA ASP A 27 -10.96 -1.17 -9.17
C ASP A 27 -9.61 -1.34 -9.87
N THR A 28 -8.70 -0.37 -9.67
CA THR A 28 -7.35 -0.45 -10.25
C THR A 28 -6.54 -1.63 -9.70
N ILE A 29 -6.67 -1.95 -8.41
CA ILE A 29 -6.00 -3.12 -7.81
C ILE A 29 -6.60 -4.41 -8.36
N SER A 30 -7.93 -4.51 -8.44
CA SER A 30 -8.61 -5.69 -8.96
C SER A 30 -8.27 -5.96 -10.43
N ASP A 31 -8.10 -4.92 -11.24
CA ASP A 31 -7.62 -5.03 -12.62
C ASP A 31 -6.14 -5.48 -12.70
N PHE A 32 -5.31 -5.01 -11.77
CA PHE A 32 -3.87 -5.30 -11.75
C PHE A 32 -3.54 -6.69 -11.15
N ASP A 33 -4.21 -7.06 -10.08
CA ASP A 33 -4.05 -8.29 -9.32
C ASP A 33 -5.43 -8.86 -8.96
N PRO A 34 -6.06 -9.65 -9.86
CA PRO A 34 -7.42 -10.16 -9.69
C PRO A 34 -7.61 -11.11 -8.49
N VAL A 35 -6.51 -11.60 -7.91
CA VAL A 35 -6.53 -12.49 -6.73
C VAL A 35 -6.12 -11.76 -5.45
N ALA A 36 -6.00 -10.44 -5.51
CA ALA A 36 -5.66 -9.59 -4.37
C ALA A 36 -6.70 -9.66 -3.26
N GLU A 37 -6.24 -9.62 -2.02
CA GLU A 37 -7.08 -9.35 -0.87
C GLU A 37 -7.03 -7.85 -0.57
N ILE A 38 -8.18 -7.17 -0.60
CA ILE A 38 -8.27 -5.73 -0.36
C ILE A 38 -8.98 -5.47 0.97
N SER A 39 -8.29 -4.78 1.88
CA SER A 39 -8.82 -4.38 3.19
C SER A 39 -9.06 -2.87 3.21
N VAL A 40 -10.32 -2.46 3.35
CA VAL A 40 -10.72 -1.04 3.39
C VAL A 40 -11.10 -0.63 4.79
N GLN A 41 -10.52 0.47 5.28
CA GLN A 41 -10.76 1.05 6.59
C GLN A 41 -11.06 2.54 6.47
N LYS A 42 -12.04 3.04 7.23
CA LYS A 42 -12.43 4.47 7.20
C LYS A 42 -11.66 5.34 8.21
N GLY A 43 -10.85 4.73 9.07
CA GLY A 43 -10.16 5.44 10.15
C GLY A 43 -8.78 4.87 10.47
N HIS A 44 -7.90 5.76 10.94
CA HIS A 44 -6.52 5.42 11.29
C HIS A 44 -6.42 4.55 12.54
N GLU A 45 -7.32 4.71 13.50
CA GLU A 45 -7.35 3.88 14.72
C GLU A 45 -7.69 2.42 14.40
N SER A 46 -8.63 2.19 13.48
CA SER A 46 -8.93 0.86 12.95
C SER A 46 -7.79 0.29 12.10
N ALA A 47 -6.95 1.13 11.48
CA ALA A 47 -5.93 0.67 10.53
C ALA A 47 -4.89 -0.25 11.17
N LEU A 48 -4.40 0.03 12.38
CA LEU A 48 -3.43 -0.84 13.08
C LEU A 48 -4.02 -2.20 13.44
N MET A 49 -5.27 -2.21 13.94
CA MET A 49 -5.96 -3.45 14.25
C MET A 49 -6.18 -4.28 12.98
N SER A 50 -6.50 -3.63 11.86
CA SER A 50 -6.64 -4.27 10.56
C SER A 50 -5.32 -4.72 9.94
N ILE A 51 -4.20 -4.04 10.19
CA ILE A 51 -2.86 -4.46 9.74
C ILE A 51 -2.39 -5.73 10.45
N THR A 52 -2.75 -5.86 11.73
CA THR A 52 -2.26 -6.93 12.63
C THR A 52 -2.45 -8.36 12.07
N PRO A 53 -3.65 -8.77 11.61
CA PRO A 53 -3.88 -10.13 11.11
C PRO A 53 -3.09 -10.49 9.85
N TYR A 54 -2.66 -9.50 9.07
CA TYR A 54 -1.98 -9.76 7.80
C TYR A 54 -0.51 -10.10 7.99
N ARG A 55 -0.07 -11.24 7.44
CA ARG A 55 1.34 -11.64 7.44
C ARG A 55 2.19 -10.83 6.46
N ARG A 56 1.60 -10.39 5.35
CA ARG A 56 2.27 -9.65 4.29
C ARG A 56 1.34 -8.59 3.74
N ILE A 57 1.86 -7.38 3.57
CA ILE A 57 1.15 -6.27 2.91
C ILE A 57 1.97 -5.91 1.68
N ALA A 58 1.32 -5.72 0.54
CA ALA A 58 1.97 -5.26 -0.67
C ALA A 58 2.05 -3.71 -0.67
N VAL A 59 0.90 -3.05 -0.59
CA VAL A 59 0.79 -1.59 -0.47
C VAL A 59 -0.30 -1.22 0.51
N ALA A 60 -0.02 -0.18 1.30
CA ALA A 60 -0.99 0.53 2.09
C ALA A 60 -1.17 1.94 1.52
N PHE A 61 -2.39 2.28 1.10
CA PHE A 61 -2.83 3.62 0.75
C PHE A 61 -3.47 4.24 1.99
N VAL A 62 -2.93 5.33 2.52
CA VAL A 62 -3.35 5.89 3.81
C VAL A 62 -3.62 7.38 3.68
N GLU A 63 -4.85 7.79 4.00
CA GLU A 63 -5.31 9.17 4.02
C GLU A 63 -4.75 9.91 5.24
N ALA A 64 -3.47 10.26 5.22
CA ALA A 64 -2.78 10.87 6.35
C ALA A 64 -1.53 11.63 5.91
N GLY A 65 -1.13 12.64 6.70
CA GLY A 65 0.20 13.25 6.60
C GLY A 65 1.29 12.39 7.22
N SER A 66 2.54 12.72 6.91
CA SER A 66 3.74 11.99 7.36
C SER A 66 3.84 11.91 8.89
N GLU A 67 3.52 13.00 9.58
CA GLU A 67 3.58 13.03 11.05
C GLU A 67 2.60 12.04 11.68
N GLN A 68 1.37 11.99 11.17
CA GLN A 68 0.32 11.14 11.72
C GLN A 68 0.65 9.66 11.54
N VAL A 69 1.11 9.27 10.35
CA VAL A 69 1.57 7.91 10.07
C VAL A 69 2.69 7.51 11.01
N THR A 70 3.68 8.39 11.20
CA THR A 70 4.84 8.14 12.08
C THR A 70 4.40 7.97 13.52
N ARG A 71 3.55 8.87 14.00
CA ARG A 71 3.04 8.88 15.38
C ARG A 71 2.27 7.60 15.68
N LEU A 72 1.48 7.12 14.72
CA LEU A 72 0.73 5.88 14.82
C LEU A 72 1.55 4.64 14.44
N LYS A 73 2.82 4.77 14.04
CA LYS A 73 3.69 3.67 13.59
C LYS A 73 3.09 2.83 12.45
N ILE A 74 2.24 3.42 11.63
CA ILE A 74 1.62 2.74 10.48
C ILE A 74 2.71 2.37 9.46
N ASP A 75 3.68 3.25 9.26
CA ASP A 75 4.87 3.02 8.44
C ASP A 75 5.64 1.78 8.89
N GLN A 76 5.94 1.67 10.19
CA GLN A 76 6.67 0.53 10.75
C GLN A 76 5.87 -0.77 10.62
N ALA A 77 4.56 -0.71 10.86
CA ALA A 77 3.68 -1.87 10.76
C ALA A 77 3.59 -2.41 9.32
N VAL A 78 3.54 -1.52 8.33
CA VAL A 78 3.51 -1.87 6.90
C VAL A 78 4.88 -2.36 6.42
N GLN A 79 5.96 -1.64 6.75
CA GLN A 79 7.33 -2.02 6.38
C GLN A 79 7.76 -3.35 7.01
N GLY A 80 7.41 -3.60 8.27
CA GLY A 80 7.67 -4.87 8.96
C GLY A 80 7.01 -6.08 8.29
N ARG A 81 6.01 -5.86 7.43
CA ARG A 81 5.33 -6.89 6.62
C ARG A 81 5.81 -6.92 5.17
N GLY A 82 6.90 -6.22 4.87
CA GLY A 82 7.47 -6.08 3.53
C GLY A 82 6.67 -5.18 2.60
N GLY A 83 5.73 -4.40 3.14
CA GLY A 83 4.83 -3.54 2.39
C GLY A 83 5.36 -2.15 2.17
N ARG A 84 4.70 -1.44 1.26
CA ARG A 84 4.97 -0.03 0.95
C ARG A 84 3.84 0.84 1.45
N LEU A 85 4.17 2.06 1.81
CA LEU A 85 3.20 3.06 2.23
C LEU A 85 3.10 4.16 1.16
N VAL A 86 1.88 4.51 0.79
CA VAL A 86 1.53 5.65 -0.06
C VAL A 86 0.55 6.52 0.70
N LEU A 87 0.83 7.81 0.78
CA LEU A 87 -0.03 8.79 1.45
C LEU A 87 -1.03 9.38 0.46
N LEU A 88 -2.19 9.80 0.94
CA LEU A 88 -3.19 10.53 0.15
C LEU A 88 -3.98 11.51 1.01
N GLY A 89 -4.77 12.37 0.37
CA GLY A 89 -5.63 13.34 1.03
C GLY A 89 -4.93 14.64 1.44
N ASP A 90 -5.72 15.58 1.94
CA ASP A 90 -5.33 16.99 2.13
C ASP A 90 -4.00 17.14 2.89
N ALA A 91 -3.84 16.47 4.03
CA ALA A 91 -2.64 16.59 4.85
C ALA A 91 -1.35 16.13 4.13
N ALA A 92 -1.45 15.13 3.24
CA ALA A 92 -0.30 14.66 2.46
C ALA A 92 0.01 15.60 1.29
N GLU A 93 -1.03 16.16 0.68
CA GLU A 93 -0.92 17.14 -0.42
C GLU A 93 -0.34 18.46 0.08
N ASP A 94 -0.79 18.96 1.23
CA ASP A 94 -0.25 20.17 1.86
C ASP A 94 1.25 20.01 2.18
N GLU A 95 1.66 18.84 2.68
CA GLU A 95 3.08 18.51 2.91
C GLU A 95 3.88 18.45 1.61
N LEU A 96 3.28 17.97 0.51
CA LEU A 96 3.90 17.89 -0.81
C LEU A 96 4.09 19.29 -1.41
N ASP A 97 3.04 20.08 -1.46
CA ASP A 97 3.04 21.43 -2.04
C ASP A 97 3.95 22.37 -1.23
N GLY A 98 3.94 22.23 0.10
CA GLY A 98 4.82 22.95 1.01
C GLY A 98 6.28 22.49 0.97
N HIS A 99 6.64 21.49 0.14
CA HIS A 99 7.99 20.90 0.07
C HIS A 99 8.52 20.51 1.45
N SER A 100 7.64 19.94 2.28
CA SER A 100 7.93 19.65 3.68
C SER A 100 9.12 18.70 3.78
N PRO A 101 10.16 19.02 4.58
CA PRO A 101 11.28 18.10 4.81
C PRO A 101 10.85 16.84 5.58
N ARG A 102 9.62 16.83 6.12
CA ARG A 102 9.03 15.68 6.83
C ARG A 102 8.37 14.68 5.88
N LEU A 103 8.18 15.04 4.61
CA LEU A 103 7.57 14.15 3.63
C LEU A 103 8.53 13.01 3.29
N ARG A 104 8.22 11.82 3.82
CA ARG A 104 9.08 10.62 3.69
C ARG A 104 8.51 9.57 2.75
N TRP A 105 7.24 9.69 2.38
CA TRP A 105 6.52 8.70 1.62
C TRP A 105 5.94 9.32 0.35
N PRO A 106 5.79 8.53 -0.72
CA PRO A 106 5.13 9.00 -1.92
C PRO A 106 3.69 9.41 -1.62
N VAL A 107 3.23 10.47 -2.29
CA VAL A 107 1.88 11.02 -2.16
C VAL A 107 1.13 10.78 -3.45
N LEU A 108 -0.07 10.20 -3.33
CA LEU A 108 -1.06 10.12 -4.38
C LEU A 108 -1.92 11.39 -4.35
N ALA A 109 -1.40 12.45 -4.97
CA ALA A 109 -2.06 13.76 -5.00
C ALA A 109 -3.23 13.79 -5.98
N ARG A 110 -4.25 14.60 -5.68
CA ARG A 110 -5.40 14.82 -6.55
C ARG A 110 -5.04 15.71 -7.76
N PRO A 111 -5.70 15.50 -8.92
CA PRO A 111 -6.71 14.48 -9.19
C PRO A 111 -6.10 13.08 -9.29
N VAL A 112 -6.70 12.10 -8.61
CA VAL A 112 -6.24 10.71 -8.64
C VAL A 112 -6.62 10.08 -9.97
N SER A 113 -5.69 9.36 -10.59
CA SER A 113 -5.93 8.62 -11.83
C SER A 113 -5.45 7.18 -11.73
N THR A 114 -6.09 6.29 -12.50
CA THR A 114 -5.70 4.88 -12.62
C THR A 114 -4.21 4.72 -12.93
N ARG A 115 -3.64 5.56 -13.80
CA ARG A 115 -2.20 5.52 -14.13
C ARG A 115 -1.30 5.79 -12.94
N MET A 116 -1.68 6.73 -12.06
CA MET A 116 -0.91 7.05 -10.86
C MET A 116 -0.94 5.88 -9.88
N ILE A 117 -2.12 5.27 -9.67
CA ILE A 117 -2.26 4.08 -8.82
C ILE A 117 -1.42 2.93 -9.41
N GLN A 118 -1.55 2.65 -10.70
CA GLN A 118 -0.76 1.63 -11.41
C GLN A 118 0.75 1.86 -11.29
N ALA A 119 1.23 3.11 -11.30
CA ALA A 119 2.66 3.38 -11.12
C ALA A 119 3.17 2.90 -9.75
N HIS A 120 2.37 3.05 -8.69
CA HIS A 120 2.70 2.51 -7.37
C HIS A 120 2.63 0.98 -7.32
N LEU A 121 1.68 0.38 -8.03
CA LEU A 121 1.54 -1.08 -8.12
C LEU A 121 2.66 -1.73 -8.95
N ALA A 122 3.00 -1.17 -10.11
CA ALA A 122 4.04 -1.69 -11.01
C ALA A 122 5.43 -1.69 -10.36
N HIS A 123 5.70 -0.72 -9.47
CA HIS A 123 6.94 -0.70 -8.70
C HIS A 123 7.07 -1.95 -7.80
N LEU A 124 5.96 -2.54 -7.34
CA LEU A 124 5.97 -3.81 -6.59
C LEU A 124 6.45 -4.97 -7.46
N ALA A 125 5.89 -5.09 -8.66
CA ALA A 125 6.22 -6.18 -9.58
C ALA A 125 7.72 -6.20 -9.92
N GLN A 126 8.31 -5.02 -10.13
CA GLN A 126 9.74 -4.88 -10.40
C GLN A 126 10.62 -5.31 -9.22
N GLN A 127 10.18 -5.05 -7.98
CA GLN A 127 10.93 -5.45 -6.79
C GLN A 127 10.79 -6.93 -6.48
N GLN A 128 9.60 -7.49 -6.65
CA GLN A 128 9.37 -8.91 -6.49
C GLN A 128 10.18 -9.72 -7.51
N CYS A 129 10.27 -9.26 -8.76
CA CYS A 129 11.10 -9.88 -9.79
C CYS A 129 12.59 -9.87 -9.38
N ARG A 130 13.09 -8.74 -8.84
CA ARG A 130 14.46 -8.65 -8.32
C ARG A 130 14.72 -9.60 -7.14
N THR A 131 13.81 -9.66 -6.17
CA THR A 131 13.96 -10.54 -5.00
C THR A 131 13.86 -12.03 -5.37
N ARG A 132 13.01 -12.38 -6.35
CA ARG A 132 12.86 -13.75 -6.84
C ARG A 132 14.09 -14.22 -7.61
N ASN A 133 14.70 -13.35 -8.41
CA ASN A 133 15.93 -13.66 -9.14
C ASN A 133 17.12 -13.93 -8.20
N ASN A 134 17.22 -13.19 -7.09
CA ASN A 134 18.30 -13.40 -6.10
C ASN A 134 18.20 -14.71 -5.32
N ARG A 135 17.01 -15.32 -5.19
CA ARG A 135 16.84 -16.64 -4.56
C ARG A 135 17.11 -17.82 -5.50
N GLY A 136 17.23 -17.58 -6.81
CA GLY A 136 17.51 -18.62 -7.81
C GLY A 136 18.98 -18.97 -7.98
N VAL A 137 19.91 -18.18 -7.45
CA VAL A 137 21.36 -18.33 -7.69
C VAL A 137 22.12 -18.95 -6.50
N ALA A 138 21.46 -19.21 -5.37
CA ALA A 138 22.07 -19.71 -4.14
C ALA A 138 22.00 -21.24 -3.98
N GLY A 139 22.02 -22.00 -5.09
CA GLY A 139 21.79 -23.44 -5.08
C GLY A 139 22.62 -24.25 -6.06
N LEU A 140 23.86 -23.83 -6.35
CA LEU A 140 24.84 -24.63 -7.10
C LEU A 140 26.25 -24.40 -6.53
N ARG A 141 26.52 -24.98 -5.37
CA ARG A 141 27.86 -25.41 -4.94
C ARG A 141 27.75 -26.62 -4.03
#